data_AF-A0A1F9KDB5-F1
#
_entry.id   AF-A0A1F9KDB5-F1
#
_cell.length_a   1.000
_cell.length_b   1.000
_cell.length_c   1.000
_cell.angle_alpha   90.00
_cell.angle_beta   90.00
_cell.angle_gamma   90.00
#
_symmetry.space_group_name_H-M   'P 1'
#
loop_
_entity.id
_entity.type
_entity.pdbx_description
1 polymer ?
#
loop_
_entity_poly.entity_id
_entity_poly.type
_entity_poly.pdbx_seq_one_letter_code
_entity_poly.pdbx_strand_id
1 'polypeptide(L)'
;MAEVPVVEFYMTQPEMPSEQNPQDLAEVERLLKEFENHEAQEREFLQQYKDIADRVENPLIRFLLQLIVADEEKHHAITHAMAATLKGDLNWTKPKDALRGLYALGAEKDALLKVTEEFIDSEKKGIQECKKLTKESRNYYRGLFQLLLTCAVEDSQKHVAILEFLRKRLKEA
;
A
#
# COMPACT_ATOMS: atom_id res chain seq x y z
N MET A 1 -46.69 27.22 -43.31
CA MET A 1 -46.80 26.69 -41.94
C MET A 1 -45.95 25.45 -41.89
N ALA A 2 -44.83 25.49 -41.19
CA ALA A 2 -43.96 24.33 -40.96
C ALA A 2 -43.82 24.19 -39.44
N GLU A 3 -44.30 23.07 -38.89
CA GLU A 3 -44.15 22.73 -37.48
C GLU A 3 -42.72 22.25 -37.23
N VAL A 4 -42.06 22.90 -36.28
CA VAL A 4 -40.77 22.46 -35.73
C VAL A 4 -41.08 21.56 -34.53
N PRO A 5 -40.61 20.30 -34.46
CA PRO A 5 -40.78 19.51 -33.27
C PRO A 5 -39.77 19.97 -32.21
N VAL A 6 -40.29 20.28 -31.03
CA VAL A 6 -39.55 20.58 -29.80
C VAL A 6 -38.78 19.32 -29.41
N VAL A 7 -37.46 19.40 -29.42
CA VAL A 7 -36.59 18.34 -28.91
C VAL A 7 -36.64 18.42 -27.38
N GLU A 8 -37.34 17.49 -26.75
CA GLU A 8 -37.31 17.32 -25.30
C GLU A 8 -35.89 16.94 -24.86
N PHE A 9 -35.24 17.88 -24.18
CA PHE A 9 -33.94 17.70 -23.55
C PHE A 9 -34.17 16.92 -22.25
N TYR A 10 -34.09 15.59 -22.31
CA TYR A 10 -34.04 14.76 -21.11
C TYR A 10 -32.73 15.07 -20.38
N MET A 11 -32.79 15.90 -19.34
CA MET A 11 -31.71 16.06 -18.38
C MET A 11 -31.52 14.70 -17.69
N THR A 12 -30.45 13.99 -18.05
CA THR A 12 -29.97 12.84 -17.28
C THR A 12 -29.61 13.34 -15.89
N GLN A 13 -30.39 12.92 -14.89
CA GLN A 13 -30.03 13.13 -13.49
C GLN A 13 -28.69 12.44 -13.20
N PRO A 14 -27.84 13.01 -12.34
CA PRO A 14 -26.64 12.30 -11.91
C PRO A 14 -27.08 11.04 -11.17
N GLU A 15 -26.57 9.89 -11.60
CA GLU A 15 -26.77 8.61 -10.91
C GLU A 15 -26.34 8.76 -9.44
N MET A 16 -27.33 8.72 -8.55
CA MET A 16 -27.10 8.49 -7.13
C MET A 16 -26.43 7.11 -6.96
N PRO A 17 -25.49 6.93 -6.01
CA PRO A 17 -24.89 5.62 -5.78
C PRO A 17 -25.99 4.61 -5.46
N SER A 18 -26.03 3.52 -6.21
CA SER A 18 -26.99 2.42 -6.05
C SER A 18 -27.00 1.91 -4.61
N GLU A 19 -28.18 1.65 -4.07
CA GLU A 19 -28.40 0.89 -2.84
C GLU A 19 -27.46 -0.32 -2.80
N GLN A 20 -26.55 -0.36 -1.82
CA GLN A 20 -25.58 -1.45 -1.70
C GLN A 20 -26.33 -2.77 -1.48
N ASN A 21 -26.05 -3.77 -2.32
CA ASN A 21 -26.61 -5.11 -2.20
C ASN A 21 -26.29 -5.67 -0.78
N PRO A 22 -27.27 -6.22 -0.04
CA PRO A 22 -27.03 -6.79 1.29
C PRO A 22 -25.91 -7.84 1.33
N GLN A 23 -25.65 -8.54 0.22
CA GLN A 23 -24.52 -9.47 0.11
C GLN A 23 -23.16 -8.74 0.11
N ASP A 24 -23.05 -7.61 -0.58
CA ASP A 24 -21.83 -6.82 -0.66
C ASP A 24 -21.47 -6.25 0.72
N LEU A 25 -22.47 -5.79 1.48
CA LEU A 25 -22.31 -5.33 2.85
C LEU A 25 -21.76 -6.44 3.77
N ALA A 26 -22.33 -7.64 3.70
CA ALA A 26 -21.88 -8.78 4.50
C ALA A 26 -20.44 -9.21 4.14
N GLU A 27 -20.05 -9.11 2.87
CA GLU A 27 -18.67 -9.38 2.44
C GLU A 27 -17.67 -8.34 2.95
N VAL A 28 -18.03 -7.05 2.92
CA VAL A 28 -17.21 -5.96 3.46
C VAL A 28 -17.06 -6.09 4.98
N GLU A 29 -18.14 -6.40 5.70
CA GLU A 29 -18.09 -6.66 7.15
C GLU A 29 -17.19 -7.84 7.51
N ARG A 30 -17.30 -8.94 6.75
CA ARG A 30 -16.42 -10.11 6.92
C ARG A 30 -14.95 -9.72 6.72
N LEU A 31 -14.64 -9.02 5.63
CA LEU A 31 -13.27 -8.59 5.33
C LEU A 31 -12.71 -7.63 6.38
N LEU A 32 -13.52 -6.67 6.85
CA LEU A 32 -13.14 -5.76 7.93
C LEU A 32 -12.77 -6.54 9.19
N LYS A 33 -13.59 -7.53 9.57
CA LYS A 33 -13.31 -8.37 10.74
C LYS A 33 -12.01 -9.16 10.60
N GLU A 34 -11.70 -9.67 9.41
CA GLU A 34 -10.41 -10.34 9.16
C GLU A 34 -9.24 -9.37 9.34
N PHE A 35 -9.32 -8.13 8.85
CA PHE A 35 -8.27 -7.13 9.09
C PHE A 35 -8.12 -6.77 10.56
N GLU A 36 -9.22 -6.53 11.29
CA GLU A 36 -9.18 -6.21 12.71
C GLU A 36 -8.59 -7.37 13.55
N ASN A 37 -8.92 -8.62 13.19
CA ASN A 37 -8.35 -9.80 13.84
C ASN A 37 -6.85 -9.96 13.55
N HIS A 38 -6.43 -9.66 12.32
CA HIS A 38 -5.02 -9.71 11.93
C HIS A 38 -4.22 -8.62 12.67
N GLU A 39 -4.73 -7.38 12.69
CA GLU A 39 -4.13 -6.25 13.38
C GLU A 39 -3.88 -6.54 14.88
N ALA A 40 -4.85 -7.20 15.54
CA ALA A 40 -4.74 -7.58 16.94
C ALA A 40 -3.61 -8.60 17.18
N GLN A 41 -3.45 -9.58 16.29
CA GLN A 41 -2.38 -10.59 16.38
C GLN A 41 -1.01 -9.98 16.10
N GLU A 42 -0.88 -9.15 15.06
CA GLU A 42 0.36 -8.46 14.73
C GLU A 42 0.87 -7.59 15.89
N ARG A 43 -0.04 -6.88 16.58
CA ARG A 43 0.32 -6.02 17.72
C ARG A 43 0.97 -6.79 18.86
N GLU A 44 0.50 -8.01 19.13
CA GLU A 44 1.09 -8.87 20.16
C GLU A 44 2.52 -9.26 19.80
N PHE A 45 2.75 -9.74 18.57
CA PHE A 45 4.09 -10.13 18.10
C PHE A 45 5.03 -8.93 18.00
N LEU A 46 4.56 -7.77 17.55
CA LEU A 46 5.34 -6.56 17.48
C LEU A 46 5.88 -6.15 18.86
N GLN A 47 5.05 -6.24 19.90
CA GLN A 47 5.48 -5.93 21.25
C GLN A 47 6.56 -6.92 21.73
N GLN A 48 6.40 -8.21 21.44
CA GLN A 48 7.40 -9.23 21.78
C GLN A 48 8.74 -8.96 21.08
N TYR A 49 8.74 -8.59 19.80
CA TYR A 49 9.98 -8.23 19.10
C TYR A 49 10.66 -7.01 19.70
N LYS A 50 9.90 -5.96 20.06
CA LYS A 50 10.42 -4.76 20.73
C LYS A 50 11.05 -5.10 22.08
N ASP A 51 10.33 -5.85 22.91
CA ASP A 51 10.81 -6.24 24.24
C ASP A 51 12.12 -7.04 24.18
N ILE A 52 12.25 -7.94 23.20
CA ILE A 52 13.49 -8.72 23.02
C ILE A 52 14.62 -7.82 22.50
N ALA A 53 14.34 -6.94 21.53
CA ALA A 53 15.33 -6.02 20.98
C ALA A 53 15.94 -5.09 22.04
N ASP A 54 15.12 -4.62 22.99
CA ASP A 54 15.56 -3.74 24.08
C ASP A 54 16.45 -4.46 25.10
N ARG A 55 16.24 -5.77 25.30
CA ARG A 55 16.96 -6.57 26.31
C ARG A 55 18.23 -7.24 25.77
N VAL A 56 18.29 -7.52 24.47
CA VAL A 56 19.42 -8.26 23.91
C VAL A 56 20.68 -7.39 23.93
N GLU A 57 21.79 -7.89 24.46
CA GLU A 57 23.06 -7.14 24.52
C GLU A 57 23.80 -7.15 23.18
N ASN A 58 23.69 -8.26 22.44
CA ASN A 58 24.39 -8.46 21.18
C ASN A 58 23.90 -7.45 20.11
N PRO A 59 24.78 -6.57 19.59
CA PRO A 59 24.37 -5.49 18.69
C PRO A 59 23.89 -6.00 17.33
N LEU A 60 24.42 -7.13 16.83
CA LEU A 60 23.97 -7.72 15.57
C LEU A 60 22.55 -8.28 15.71
N ILE A 61 22.27 -9.02 16.79
CA ILE A 61 20.93 -9.56 17.03
C ILE A 61 19.93 -8.40 17.23
N ARG A 62 20.32 -7.37 17.98
CA ARG A 62 19.49 -6.16 18.16
C ARG A 62 19.15 -5.52 16.82
N PHE A 63 20.16 -5.34 15.96
CA PHE A 63 19.97 -4.76 14.63
C PHE A 63 18.98 -5.58 13.79
N LEU A 64 19.12 -6.91 13.76
CA LEU A 64 18.20 -7.78 13.00
C LEU A 64 16.77 -7.73 13.53
N LEU A 65 16.59 -7.70 14.85
CA LEU A 65 15.25 -7.56 15.46
C LEU A 65 14.64 -6.18 15.14
N GLN A 66 15.45 -5.12 15.13
CA GLN A 66 14.98 -3.79 14.75
C GLN A 66 14.55 -3.70 13.28
N LEU A 67 15.19 -4.46 12.37
CA LEU A 67 14.72 -4.57 10.98
C LEU A 67 13.34 -5.21 10.89
N ILE A 68 13.09 -6.28 11.67
CA ILE A 68 11.79 -6.93 11.74
C ILE A 68 10.74 -5.96 12.30
N VAL A 69 11.03 -5.31 13.43
CA VAL A 69 10.12 -4.31 14.05
C VAL A 69 9.73 -3.23 13.05
N ALA A 70 10.71 -2.70 12.29
CA ALA A 70 10.44 -1.65 11.32
C ALA A 70 9.56 -2.11 10.15
N ASP A 71 9.59 -3.39 9.78
CA ASP A 71 8.72 -3.94 8.73
C ASP A 71 7.31 -4.22 9.26
N GLU A 72 7.20 -4.82 10.44
CA GLU A 72 5.92 -5.08 11.12
C GLU A 72 5.15 -3.79 11.43
N GLU A 73 5.83 -2.71 11.82
CA GLU A 73 5.19 -1.39 12.00
C GLU A 73 4.59 -0.84 10.71
N LYS A 74 5.26 -1.07 9.57
CA LYS A 74 4.74 -0.68 8.25
C LYS A 74 3.55 -1.55 7.86
N HIS A 75 3.62 -2.86 8.04
CA HIS A 75 2.51 -3.78 7.77
C HIS A 75 1.27 -3.40 8.59
N HIS A 76 1.45 -3.14 9.88
CA HIS A 76 0.37 -2.70 10.76
C HIS A 76 -0.28 -1.40 10.25
N ALA A 77 0.52 -0.39 9.86
CA ALA A 77 0.00 0.86 9.33
C ALA A 77 -0.79 0.68 8.03
N ILE A 78 -0.35 -0.22 7.15
CA ILE A 78 -1.03 -0.54 5.89
C ILE A 78 -2.39 -1.19 6.18
N THR A 79 -2.40 -2.27 6.98
CA THR A 79 -3.62 -3.00 7.34
C THR A 79 -4.61 -2.10 8.08
N HIS A 80 -4.13 -1.26 8.99
CA HIS A 80 -4.95 -0.29 9.71
C HIS A 80 -5.62 0.72 8.77
N ALA A 81 -4.87 1.28 7.80
CA ALA A 81 -5.43 2.21 6.82
C ALA A 81 -6.50 1.54 5.94
N MET A 82 -6.31 0.26 5.57
CA MET A 82 -7.30 -0.52 4.84
C MET A 82 -8.59 -0.73 5.67
N ALA A 83 -8.46 -1.16 6.93
CA ALA A 83 -9.58 -1.34 7.84
C ALA A 83 -10.33 -0.03 8.11
N ALA A 84 -9.61 1.06 8.36
CA ALA A 84 -10.18 2.40 8.56
C ALA A 84 -10.95 2.89 7.33
N THR A 85 -10.47 2.56 6.12
CA THR A 85 -11.16 2.89 4.87
C THR A 85 -12.50 2.16 4.78
N LEU A 86 -12.51 0.82 4.94
CA LEU A 86 -13.74 0.02 4.89
C LEU A 86 -14.75 0.42 5.97
N LYS A 87 -14.27 0.66 7.20
CA LYS A 87 -15.09 1.12 8.32
C LYS A 87 -15.67 2.51 8.08
N GLY A 88 -14.91 3.38 7.44
CA GLY A 88 -15.37 4.70 7.00
C GLY A 88 -16.50 4.59 5.98
N ASP A 89 -16.36 3.70 5.01
CA ASP A 89 -17.36 3.47 3.96
C ASP A 89 -18.64 2.86 4.53
N LEU A 90 -18.57 1.87 5.42
CA LEU A 90 -19.73 1.27 6.09
C LEU A 90 -20.49 2.29 6.97
N ASN A 91 -19.77 3.14 7.70
CA ASN A 91 -20.37 4.10 8.63
C ASN A 91 -20.69 5.46 8.01
N TRP A 92 -20.48 5.63 6.69
CA TRP A 92 -20.61 6.92 6.01
C TRP A 92 -19.75 8.05 6.63
N THR A 93 -18.62 7.68 7.22
CA THR A 93 -17.67 8.61 7.89
C THR A 93 -16.42 8.81 7.06
N LYS A 94 -15.61 9.81 7.43
CA LYS A 94 -14.34 10.16 6.76
C LYS A 94 -13.18 10.15 7.77
N PRO A 95 -12.73 8.98 8.23
CA PRO A 95 -11.60 8.90 9.15
C PRO A 95 -10.33 9.44 8.48
N LYS A 96 -9.45 10.06 9.28
CA LYS A 96 -8.24 10.75 8.80
C LYS A 96 -7.26 9.80 8.11
N ASP A 97 -7.25 8.54 8.51
CA ASP A 97 -6.29 7.53 8.07
C ASP A 97 -6.84 6.64 6.92
N ALA A 98 -8.00 6.99 6.35
CA ALA A 98 -8.55 6.28 5.19
C ALA A 98 -7.80 6.59 3.89
N LEU A 99 -7.60 5.57 3.07
CA LEU A 99 -6.98 5.61 1.75
C LEU A 99 -7.95 6.20 0.71
N ARG A 100 -8.19 7.51 0.74
CA ARG A 100 -9.05 8.23 -0.21
C ARG A 100 -8.26 9.23 -1.07
N GLY A 101 -8.84 9.64 -2.20
CA GLY A 101 -8.32 10.75 -3.01
C GLY A 101 -7.56 10.37 -4.29
N LEU A 102 -7.50 9.08 -4.64
CA LEU A 102 -6.79 8.62 -5.84
C LEU A 102 -7.33 9.22 -7.16
N TYR A 103 -8.57 9.70 -7.18
CA TYR A 103 -9.24 10.27 -8.35
C TYR A 103 -9.27 11.81 -8.35
N ALA A 104 -8.65 12.48 -7.37
CA ALA A 104 -8.55 13.93 -7.31
C ALA A 104 -7.21 14.42 -7.91
N LEU A 105 -6.85 13.90 -9.08
CA LEU A 105 -5.62 14.24 -9.78
C LEU A 105 -5.87 15.48 -10.64
N GLY A 106 -5.53 16.65 -10.09
CA GLY A 106 -5.64 17.94 -10.78
C GLY A 106 -4.51 18.16 -11.79
N ALA A 107 -4.12 19.42 -11.98
CA ALA A 107 -3.11 19.85 -12.97
C ALA A 107 -1.71 19.22 -12.80
N GLU A 108 -1.46 18.48 -11.72
CA GLU A 108 -0.16 17.86 -11.41
C GLU A 108 0.02 16.46 -12.00
N LYS A 109 -1.03 15.88 -12.62
CA LYS A 109 -1.01 14.50 -13.12
C LYS A 109 0.20 14.17 -13.98
N ASP A 110 0.49 14.98 -15.00
CA ASP A 110 1.57 14.69 -15.96
C ASP A 110 2.95 14.77 -15.31
N ALA A 111 3.14 15.69 -14.37
CA ALA A 111 4.37 15.81 -13.60
C ALA A 111 4.58 14.59 -12.69
N LEU A 112 3.51 14.16 -11.98
CA LEU A 112 3.53 12.97 -11.13
C LEU A 112 3.78 11.69 -11.95
N LEU A 113 3.17 11.59 -13.13
CA LEU A 113 3.36 10.44 -14.01
C LEU A 113 4.82 10.32 -14.44
N LYS A 114 5.43 11.41 -14.88
CA LYS A 114 6.83 11.44 -15.29
C LYS A 114 7.76 11.01 -14.14
N VAL A 115 7.61 11.60 -12.96
CA VAL A 115 8.45 11.27 -11.80
C VAL A 115 8.23 9.82 -11.34
N THR A 116 7.00 9.31 -11.41
CA THR A 116 6.68 7.91 -11.10
C THR A 116 7.42 6.95 -12.05
N GLU A 117 7.45 7.25 -13.35
CA GLU A 117 8.19 6.43 -14.32
C GLU A 117 9.70 6.46 -14.07
N GLU A 118 10.27 7.62 -13.70
CA GLU A 118 11.68 7.75 -13.31
C GLU A 118 12.00 6.91 -12.05
N PHE A 119 11.12 6.90 -11.04
CA PHE A 119 11.29 6.07 -9.84
C PHE A 119 11.22 4.58 -10.14
N ILE A 120 10.30 4.14 -11.00
CA ILE A 120 10.22 2.74 -11.42
C ILE A 120 11.54 2.28 -12.05
N ASP A 121 12.12 3.10 -12.93
CA ASP A 121 13.39 2.79 -13.57
C ASP A 121 14.55 2.77 -12.56
N SER A 122 14.55 3.69 -11.60
CA SER A 122 15.54 3.73 -10.52
C SER A 122 15.48 2.47 -9.64
N GLU A 123 14.28 2.06 -9.20
CA GLU A 123 14.10 0.85 -8.40
C GLU A 123 14.50 -0.42 -9.15
N LYS A 124 14.13 -0.52 -10.44
CA LYS A 124 14.55 -1.65 -11.30
C LYS A 124 16.07 -1.74 -11.45
N LYS A 125 16.77 -0.60 -11.58
CA LYS A 125 18.23 -0.55 -11.60
C LYS A 125 18.83 -0.96 -10.26
N GLY A 126 18.31 -0.40 -9.16
CA GLY A 126 18.72 -0.75 -7.79
C GLY A 126 18.59 -2.25 -7.50
N ILE A 127 17.52 -2.91 -7.96
CA ILE A 127 17.35 -4.37 -7.87
C ILE A 127 18.49 -5.11 -8.56
N GLN A 128 18.91 -4.70 -9.76
CA GLN A 128 19.98 -5.37 -10.51
C GLN A 128 21.33 -5.19 -9.81
N GLU A 129 21.61 -3.98 -9.32
CA GLU A 129 22.82 -3.67 -8.56
C GLU A 129 22.89 -4.47 -7.27
N CYS A 130 21.81 -4.51 -6.49
CA CYS A 130 21.73 -5.30 -5.27
C CYS A 130 21.92 -6.79 -5.57
N LYS A 131 21.26 -7.34 -6.59
CA LYS A 131 21.43 -8.75 -7.00
C LYS A 131 22.87 -9.08 -7.38
N LYS A 132 23.60 -8.15 -8.00
CA LYS A 132 25.03 -8.31 -8.29
C LYS A 132 25.83 -8.36 -6.99
N LEU A 133 25.61 -7.40 -6.09
CA LEU A 133 26.27 -7.35 -4.79
C LEU A 133 25.98 -8.61 -3.95
N THR A 134 24.76 -9.14 -3.96
CA THR A 134 24.38 -10.39 -3.28
C THR A 134 25.24 -11.58 -3.74
N LYS A 135 25.61 -11.64 -5.03
CA LYS A 135 26.47 -12.70 -5.57
C LYS A 135 27.92 -12.52 -5.12
N GLU A 136 28.39 -11.28 -5.06
CA GLU A 136 29.75 -10.93 -4.64
C GLU A 136 29.94 -11.04 -3.12
N SER A 137 28.86 -10.90 -2.33
CA SER A 137 28.90 -10.83 -0.88
C SER A 137 28.75 -12.18 -0.15
N ARG A 138 28.58 -13.31 -0.86
CA ARG A 138 28.20 -14.62 -0.27
C ARG A 138 29.10 -15.10 0.87
N ASN A 139 30.41 -14.86 0.77
CA ASN A 139 31.38 -15.35 1.75
C ASN A 139 31.67 -14.35 2.88
N TYR A 140 31.06 -13.17 2.86
CA TYR A 140 31.27 -12.16 3.87
C TYR A 140 30.30 -12.34 5.03
N TYR A 141 30.79 -12.13 6.26
CA TYR A 141 30.01 -12.15 7.49
C TYR A 141 29.08 -13.37 7.61
N ARG A 142 29.56 -14.55 7.18
CA ARG A 142 28.80 -15.81 7.20
C ARG A 142 27.42 -15.70 6.53
N GLY A 143 27.30 -14.93 5.45
CA GLY A 143 26.08 -14.79 4.67
C GLY A 143 25.14 -13.66 5.14
N LEU A 144 25.47 -12.93 6.21
CA LEU A 144 24.65 -11.80 6.68
C LEU A 144 24.43 -10.73 5.60
N PHE A 145 25.47 -10.37 4.86
CA PHE A 145 25.35 -9.35 3.81
C PHE A 145 24.47 -9.82 2.66
N GLN A 146 24.56 -11.11 2.32
CA GLN A 146 23.67 -11.72 1.35
C GLN A 146 22.21 -11.64 1.80
N LEU A 147 21.92 -11.91 3.07
CA LEU A 147 20.58 -11.76 3.64
C LEU A 147 20.06 -10.32 3.52
N LEU A 148 20.81 -9.34 4.02
CA LEU A 148 20.38 -7.93 4.03
C LEU A 148 20.16 -7.38 2.61
N LEU A 149 21.03 -7.73 1.66
CA LEU A 149 20.86 -7.35 0.26
C LEU A 149 19.67 -8.05 -0.40
N THR A 150 19.31 -9.24 0.06
CA THR A 150 18.12 -9.96 -0.43
C THR A 150 16.85 -9.29 0.08
N CYS A 151 16.78 -8.92 1.35
CA CYS A 151 15.67 -8.12 1.90
C CYS A 151 15.51 -6.78 1.16
N ALA A 152 16.61 -6.08 0.89
CA ALA A 152 16.57 -4.84 0.11
C ALA A 152 16.00 -5.04 -1.32
N VAL A 153 16.30 -6.17 -1.96
CA VAL A 153 15.72 -6.51 -3.27
C VAL A 153 14.21 -6.75 -3.16
N GLU A 154 13.76 -7.44 -2.12
CA GLU A 154 12.33 -7.71 -1.87
C GLU A 154 11.57 -6.41 -1.61
N ASP A 155 12.15 -5.48 -0.85
CA ASP A 155 11.59 -4.13 -0.62
C ASP A 155 11.49 -3.32 -1.91
N SER A 156 12.55 -3.28 -2.74
CA SER A 156 12.48 -2.60 -4.03
C SER A 156 11.44 -3.22 -4.98
N GLN A 157 11.22 -4.54 -4.92
CA GLN A 157 10.14 -5.18 -5.69
C GLN A 157 8.76 -4.72 -5.22
N LYS A 158 8.55 -4.59 -3.91
CA LYS A 158 7.35 -3.99 -3.32
C LYS A 158 7.16 -2.55 -3.79
N HIS A 159 8.22 -1.73 -3.82
CA HIS A 159 8.16 -0.36 -4.34
C HIS A 159 7.76 -0.31 -5.81
N VAL A 160 8.36 -1.15 -6.67
CA VAL A 160 7.98 -1.24 -8.08
C VAL A 160 6.51 -1.58 -8.24
N ALA A 161 5.98 -2.54 -7.47
CA ALA A 161 4.56 -2.90 -7.54
C ALA A 161 3.63 -1.72 -7.19
N ILE A 162 3.96 -0.97 -6.14
CA ILE A 162 3.19 0.22 -5.72
C ILE A 162 3.27 1.32 -6.78
N LEU A 163 4.47 1.62 -7.30
CA LEU A 163 4.66 2.64 -8.33
C LEU A 163 3.97 2.27 -9.65
N GLU A 164 3.97 0.99 -10.02
CA GLU A 164 3.25 0.49 -11.19
C GLU A 164 1.73 0.64 -11.04
N PHE A 165 1.19 0.38 -9.85
CA PHE A 165 -0.21 0.67 -9.53
C PHE A 165 -0.51 2.17 -9.66
N LEU A 166 0.33 3.02 -9.07
CA LEU A 166 0.19 4.48 -9.16
C LEU A 166 0.25 4.97 -10.61
N ARG A 167 1.21 4.48 -11.40
CA ARG A 167 1.36 4.79 -12.82
C ARG A 167 0.11 4.45 -13.61
N LYS A 168 -0.46 3.26 -13.39
CA LYS A 168 -1.71 2.84 -14.05
C LYS A 168 -2.83 3.82 -13.74
N ARG A 169 -2.98 4.22 -12.48
CA ARG A 169 -4.04 5.13 -12.04
C ARG A 169 -3.86 6.55 -12.57
N LEU A 170 -2.63 7.06 -12.61
CA LEU A 170 -2.32 8.35 -13.25
C LEU A 170 -2.64 8.34 -14.76
N LYS A 171 -2.51 7.20 -15.45
CA LYS A 171 -2.86 7.08 -16.88
C LYS A 171 -4.38 7.02 -17.11
N GLU A 172 -5.13 6.45 -16.17
CA GLU A 172 -6.59 6.31 -16.23
C GLU A 172 -7.36 7.59 -15.83
N ALA A 173 -6.79 8.42 -14.94
CA ALA A 173 -7.36 9.69 -14.48
C ALA A 173 -7.39 10.77 -15.57
#